data_AF-A0A7V8XS65-F1
#
_entry.id   AF-A0A7V8XS65-F1
#
_cell.length_a   1.000
_cell.length_b   1.000
_cell.length_c   1.000
_cell.angle_alpha   90.00
_cell.angle_beta   90.00
_cell.angle_gamma   90.00
#
_symmetry.space_group_name_H-M   'P 1'
#
loop_
_entity.id
_entity.type
_entity.pdbx_description
1 polymer ?
#
loop_
_entity_poly.entity_id
_entity_poly.type
_entity_poly.pdbx_seq_one_letter_code
_entity_poly.pdbx_strand_id
1 'polypeptide(L)'
;MYRILKTLPLAGVACALAVTMACSNSPDSPAAPGAAIPSTTDAAADGSTLKATAPTPLSPTGDTRLDSRTPTMTISNSQGRFVGASFEYEFQLTTDGGAVISSTTLAAGPGNTTWAFGGQLDRDTPYRWRARATMGSAIGPWSSSARFFTVKENRTPNPTSGRLPLPGYGAGVVAQVAGQRPDLLARSCQEHGGSWEFLDLVVDTLRLRDTRWGYNGKRGNSNDPSQDIVSYNYGSQPDEGTINVYIVDTILGHCGSPSPTWIDQTDLTINSGTIGRWTSRGRFPGSSGIQ
;
A
#
# COMPACT_ATOMS: atom_id res chain seq x y z
N MET A 1 -43.19 -17.00 -22.47
CA MET A 1 -44.03 -18.16 -22.09
C MET A 1 -43.27 -18.89 -20.99
N TYR A 2 -43.69 -19.05 -19.73
CA TYR A 2 -45.01 -19.19 -19.10
C TYR A 2 -44.91 -18.65 -17.66
N ARG A 3 -45.97 -17.98 -17.19
CA ARG A 3 -46.18 -17.54 -15.79
C ARG A 3 -46.37 -18.75 -14.86
N ILE A 4 -45.93 -18.66 -13.60
CA ILE A 4 -46.70 -19.20 -12.46
C ILE A 4 -46.59 -18.24 -11.27
N LEU A 5 -47.68 -17.51 -11.01
CA LEU A 5 -48.02 -16.97 -9.69
C LEU A 5 -48.56 -18.12 -8.82
N LYS A 6 -48.25 -18.11 -7.52
CA LYS A 6 -49.15 -18.70 -6.50
C LYS A 6 -49.23 -17.80 -5.27
N THR A 7 -50.45 -17.40 -4.97
CA THR A 7 -50.95 -16.63 -3.83
C THR A 7 -51.48 -17.57 -2.73
N LEU A 8 -51.17 -17.23 -1.46
CA LEU A 8 -51.94 -17.35 -0.18
C LEU A 8 -52.55 -18.71 0.28
N PRO A 9 -52.67 -19.00 1.60
CA PRO A 9 -53.47 -18.20 2.54
C PRO A 9 -52.99 -18.03 4.01
N LEU A 10 -53.65 -17.03 4.63
CA LEU A 10 -53.82 -16.74 6.06
C LEU A 10 -54.33 -17.94 6.86
N ALA A 11 -53.88 -18.06 8.12
CA ALA A 11 -54.64 -18.67 9.20
C ALA A 11 -54.50 -17.79 10.46
N GLY A 12 -55.63 -17.23 10.91
CA GLY A 12 -55.74 -16.50 12.16
C GLY A 12 -55.99 -17.42 13.35
N VAL A 13 -55.64 -16.94 14.55
CA VAL A 13 -56.15 -17.48 15.81
C VAL A 13 -56.56 -16.31 16.71
N ALA A 14 -57.74 -16.46 17.28
CA ALA A 14 -58.53 -15.47 17.99
C ALA A 14 -58.23 -15.41 19.49
N CYS A 15 -58.70 -14.32 20.10
CA CYS A 15 -58.68 -13.94 21.50
C CYS A 15 -59.06 -15.02 22.52
N ALA A 16 -58.42 -14.95 23.69
CA ALA A 16 -59.03 -15.32 24.96
C ALA A 16 -58.84 -14.14 25.94
N LEU A 17 -59.93 -13.41 26.23
CA LEU A 17 -60.02 -12.50 27.37
C LEU A 17 -60.35 -13.35 28.61
N ALA A 18 -59.49 -13.29 29.63
CA ALA A 18 -59.81 -13.77 30.97
C ALA A 18 -59.91 -12.56 31.90
N VAL A 19 -61.11 -12.31 32.42
CA VAL A 19 -61.37 -11.33 33.48
C VAL A 19 -61.32 -12.09 34.82
N THR A 20 -60.42 -11.71 35.70
CA THR A 20 -60.43 -12.13 37.11
C THR A 20 -60.51 -10.90 38.02
N MET A 21 -61.46 -10.95 38.96
CA MET A 21 -61.65 -9.96 40.00
C MET A 21 -60.70 -10.18 41.19
N ALA A 22 -60.27 -9.04 41.75
CA ALA A 22 -59.96 -8.76 43.17
C ALA A 22 -58.74 -9.43 43.85
N CYS A 23 -57.82 -8.57 44.33
CA CYS A 23 -57.59 -8.33 45.76
C CYS A 23 -56.68 -7.10 45.91
N SER A 24 -57.16 -6.08 46.64
CA SER A 24 -56.41 -4.90 47.02
C SER A 24 -55.37 -5.24 48.08
N ASN A 25 -54.10 -5.27 47.71
CA ASN A 25 -52.97 -5.12 48.62
C ASN A 25 -52.14 -3.94 48.10
N SER A 26 -51.84 -2.99 48.97
CA SER A 26 -50.99 -1.83 48.66
C SER A 26 -49.70 -2.32 47.99
N PRO A 27 -49.32 -1.82 46.81
CA PRO A 27 -47.98 -2.07 46.32
C PRO A 27 -47.04 -1.33 47.26
N ASP A 28 -46.18 -2.06 47.97
CA ASP A 28 -44.94 -1.49 48.45
C ASP A 28 -44.28 -0.83 47.23
N SER A 29 -44.11 0.49 47.27
CA SER A 29 -43.35 1.21 46.25
C SER A 29 -42.04 0.45 46.03
N PRO A 30 -41.64 0.15 44.78
CA PRO A 30 -40.34 -0.45 44.53
C PRO A 30 -39.31 0.43 45.23
N ALA A 31 -38.50 -0.16 46.10
CA ALA A 31 -37.35 0.52 46.66
C ALA A 31 -36.56 1.06 45.45
N ALA A 32 -36.43 2.39 45.38
CA ALA A 32 -35.66 3.04 44.34
C ALA A 32 -34.29 2.33 44.29
N PRO A 33 -33.76 1.97 43.11
CA PRO A 33 -32.40 1.45 43.04
C PRO A 33 -31.52 2.51 43.73
N GLY A 34 -30.86 2.11 44.82
CA GLY A 34 -29.89 2.97 45.49
C GLY A 34 -28.96 3.49 44.41
N ALA A 35 -28.76 4.81 44.36
CA ALA A 35 -27.88 5.43 43.40
C ALA A 35 -26.55 4.66 43.42
N ALA A 36 -26.30 3.91 42.35
CA ALA A 36 -24.99 3.31 42.16
C ALA A 36 -24.00 4.47 42.21
N ILE A 37 -22.98 4.37 43.05
CA ILE A 37 -21.83 5.25 42.98
C ILE A 37 -21.37 5.19 41.51
N PRO A 38 -21.33 6.31 40.77
CA PRO A 38 -20.91 6.26 39.38
C PRO A 38 -19.52 5.63 39.33
N SER A 39 -19.41 4.47 38.68
CA SER A 39 -18.12 3.93 38.27
C SER A 39 -17.44 5.00 37.43
N THR A 40 -16.27 5.48 37.87
CA THR A 40 -15.43 6.40 37.10
C THR A 40 -14.81 5.74 35.85
N THR A 41 -15.23 4.51 35.53
CA THR A 41 -14.66 3.62 34.51
C THR A 41 -15.57 3.32 33.34
N ASP A 42 -16.75 3.95 33.23
CA ASP A 42 -17.63 3.69 32.09
C ASP A 42 -17.04 4.30 30.81
N ALA A 43 -16.76 3.43 29.84
CA ALA A 43 -16.31 3.82 28.51
C ALA A 43 -17.42 4.60 27.79
N ALA A 44 -17.04 5.61 27.01
CA ALA A 44 -17.93 6.28 26.09
C ALA A 44 -18.36 5.34 24.96
N ALA A 45 -19.36 5.75 24.16
CA ALA A 45 -19.89 4.94 23.06
C ALA A 45 -18.84 4.58 21.99
N ASP A 46 -17.75 5.35 21.89
CA ASP A 46 -16.60 5.10 21.03
C ASP A 46 -15.52 4.20 21.68
N GLY A 47 -15.80 3.67 22.87
CA GLY A 47 -14.89 2.85 23.66
C GLY A 47 -13.84 3.64 24.45
N SER A 48 -13.84 4.97 24.38
CA SER A 48 -12.86 5.79 25.11
C SER A 48 -13.18 5.87 26.61
N THR A 49 -12.16 5.69 27.44
CA THR A 49 -12.25 5.81 28.91
C THR A 49 -11.58 7.08 29.43
N LEU A 50 -10.71 7.68 28.61
CA LEU A 50 -10.00 8.91 28.92
C LEU A 50 -10.87 10.13 28.61
N LYS A 51 -11.03 11.04 29.59
CA LYS A 51 -11.80 12.28 29.44
C LYS A 51 -10.99 13.37 28.73
N ALA A 52 -10.61 13.10 27.48
CA ALA A 52 -9.90 14.02 26.58
C ALA A 52 -10.69 14.29 25.29
N THR A 53 -10.31 15.30 24.54
CA THR A 53 -10.74 15.47 23.14
C THR A 53 -9.99 14.51 22.22
N ALA A 54 -10.52 14.25 21.03
CA ALA A 54 -9.73 13.57 20.00
C ALA A 54 -8.59 14.50 19.55
N PRO A 55 -7.39 13.95 19.26
CA PRO A 55 -6.36 14.76 18.63
C PRO A 55 -6.77 15.11 17.21
N THR A 56 -6.25 16.22 16.69
CA THR A 56 -6.58 16.68 15.33
C THR A 56 -5.41 16.37 14.39
N PRO A 57 -5.60 15.58 13.32
CA PRO A 57 -4.56 15.35 12.31
C PRO A 57 -4.20 16.66 11.62
N LEU A 58 -2.90 16.98 11.55
CA LEU A 58 -2.41 18.17 10.86
C LEU A 58 -1.75 17.82 9.52
N SER A 59 -0.85 16.83 9.51
CA SER A 59 -0.15 16.42 8.29
C SER A 59 0.31 14.96 8.37
N PRO A 60 0.34 14.19 7.27
CA PRO A 60 -0.30 14.52 6.00
C PRO A 60 -1.82 14.30 6.06
N THR A 61 -2.62 15.18 5.45
CA THR A 61 -4.08 15.11 5.45
C THR A 61 -4.65 15.42 4.06
N GLY A 62 -5.96 15.20 3.86
CA GLY A 62 -6.67 15.68 2.67
C GLY A 62 -6.16 15.12 1.34
N ASP A 63 -5.77 13.83 1.28
CA ASP A 63 -5.22 13.19 0.08
C ASP A 63 -3.94 13.87 -0.45
N THR A 64 -3.20 14.57 0.42
CA THR A 64 -1.91 15.18 0.07
C THR A 64 -0.95 14.13 -0.45
N ARG A 65 -0.21 14.48 -1.50
CA ARG A 65 0.84 13.64 -2.06
C ARG A 65 2.21 14.05 -1.53
N LEU A 66 2.89 13.09 -0.91
CA LEU A 66 4.25 13.26 -0.43
C LEU A 66 5.26 13.18 -1.58
N ASP A 67 6.44 13.73 -1.37
CA ASP A 67 7.63 13.57 -2.20
C ASP A 67 8.54 12.42 -1.71
N SER A 68 8.16 11.77 -0.60
CA SER A 68 8.88 10.67 0.03
C SER A 68 8.04 9.40 0.15
N ARG A 69 8.70 8.32 0.59
CA ARG A 69 8.09 7.03 0.98
C ARG A 69 8.11 6.81 2.50
N THR A 70 8.59 7.80 3.24
CA THR A 70 8.84 7.79 4.69
C THR A 70 8.02 8.92 5.31
N PRO A 71 6.71 8.73 5.54
CA PRO A 71 5.83 9.79 6.00
C PRO A 71 6.15 10.22 7.43
N THR A 72 5.94 11.51 7.69
CA THR A 72 5.96 12.11 9.02
C THR A 72 4.55 12.58 9.37
N MET A 73 3.93 11.94 10.36
CA MET A 73 2.56 12.19 10.79
C MET A 73 2.54 13.09 12.02
N THR A 74 1.81 14.20 11.96
CA THR A 74 1.72 15.21 13.02
C THR A 74 0.28 15.47 13.39
N ILE A 75 0.00 15.47 14.69
CA ILE A 75 -1.29 15.87 15.27
C ILE A 75 -1.14 17.16 16.08
N SER A 76 -2.24 17.88 16.24
CA SER A 76 -2.44 18.77 17.38
C SER A 76 -2.94 17.98 18.57
N ASN A 77 -2.34 18.22 19.73
CA ASN A 77 -2.58 17.46 20.94
C ASN A 77 -4.02 17.63 21.45
N SER A 78 -4.53 16.55 22.04
CA SER A 78 -5.78 16.53 22.80
C SER A 78 -5.73 17.47 23.99
N GLN A 79 -6.90 18.01 24.36
CA GLN A 79 -7.11 18.71 25.61
C GLN A 79 -7.88 17.81 26.59
N GLY A 80 -7.52 17.85 27.86
CA GLY A 80 -8.35 17.24 28.91
C GLY A 80 -9.65 18.02 29.05
N ARG A 81 -10.78 17.32 29.22
CA ARG A 81 -12.11 17.96 29.24
C ARG A 81 -12.40 18.74 30.53
N PHE A 82 -11.76 18.35 31.62
CA PHE A 82 -12.00 18.93 32.96
C PHE A 82 -10.76 19.56 33.57
N VAL A 83 -9.57 19.09 33.18
CA VAL A 83 -8.27 19.56 33.69
C VAL A 83 -7.26 19.57 32.55
N GLY A 84 -6.27 20.47 32.63
CA GLY A 84 -5.09 20.40 31.78
C GLY A 84 -4.28 19.15 32.11
N ALA A 85 -3.93 18.37 31.09
CA ALA A 85 -3.13 17.16 31.24
C ALA A 85 -2.21 16.99 30.04
N SER A 86 -1.06 16.35 30.26
CA SER A 86 -0.22 15.83 29.19
C SER A 86 -0.54 14.35 28.98
N PHE A 87 -0.51 13.92 27.72
CA PHE A 87 -0.87 12.56 27.32
C PHE A 87 0.29 11.89 26.59
N GLU A 88 0.19 10.59 26.41
CA GLU A 88 0.90 9.91 25.33
C GLU A 88 -0.05 9.77 24.14
N TYR A 89 0.50 9.46 22.96
CA TYR A 89 -0.29 9.30 21.75
C TYR A 89 0.04 7.98 21.07
N GLU A 90 -0.98 7.15 20.91
CA GLU A 90 -0.93 6.00 20.02
C GLU A 90 -1.25 6.48 18.60
N PHE A 91 -0.31 6.30 17.68
CA PHE A 91 -0.50 6.48 16.25
C PHE A 91 -0.68 5.13 15.57
N GLN A 92 -1.56 5.08 14.58
CA GLN A 92 -1.78 3.89 13.76
C GLN A 92 -1.72 4.27 12.28
N LEU A 93 -0.88 3.57 11.53
CA LEU A 93 -0.76 3.63 10.08
C LEU A 93 -1.37 2.36 9.46
N THR A 94 -2.17 2.54 8.42
CA THR A 94 -2.91 1.48 7.74
C THR A 94 -2.85 1.63 6.23
N THR A 95 -3.05 0.51 5.52
CA THR A 95 -3.38 0.53 4.09
C THR A 95 -4.68 1.30 3.86
N ASP A 96 -4.95 1.72 2.62
CA ASP A 96 -6.23 2.38 2.30
C ASP A 96 -7.46 1.49 2.58
N GLY A 97 -7.28 0.15 2.53
CA GLY A 97 -8.28 -0.84 2.89
C GLY A 97 -8.44 -1.07 4.41
N GLY A 98 -7.64 -0.42 5.25
CA GLY A 98 -7.76 -0.47 6.71
C GLY A 98 -6.89 -1.52 7.42
N ALA A 99 -6.11 -2.33 6.69
CA ALA A 99 -5.16 -3.25 7.32
C ALA A 99 -4.03 -2.49 8.01
N VAL A 100 -3.72 -2.83 9.26
CA VAL A 100 -2.69 -2.16 10.06
C VAL A 100 -1.30 -2.50 9.54
N ILE A 101 -0.51 -1.46 9.27
CA ILE A 101 0.89 -1.57 8.84
C ILE A 101 1.80 -1.39 10.05
N SER A 102 1.52 -0.39 10.89
CA SER A 102 2.32 -0.08 12.06
C SER A 102 1.50 0.69 13.09
N SER A 103 1.84 0.50 14.36
CA SER A 103 1.32 1.28 15.48
C SER A 103 2.49 1.64 16.41
N THR A 104 2.46 2.83 17.01
CA THR A 104 3.46 3.26 17.99
C THR A 104 2.82 4.17 19.02
N THR A 105 3.38 4.18 20.23
CA THR A 105 3.00 5.15 21.29
C THR A 105 4.17 6.08 21.56
N LEU A 106 3.90 7.39 21.59
CA LEU A 106 4.91 8.44 21.80
C LEU A 106 4.46 9.40 22.89
N ALA A 107 5.41 9.94 23.66
CA ALA A 107 5.13 11.04 24.57
C ALA A 107 4.69 12.30 23.80
N ALA A 108 3.82 13.11 24.42
CA ALA A 108 3.40 14.38 23.84
C ALA A 108 4.58 15.33 23.56
N GLY A 109 4.60 15.91 22.36
CA GLY A 109 5.39 17.11 22.09
C GLY A 109 4.68 18.39 22.55
N PRO A 110 5.37 19.55 22.51
CA PRO A 110 4.78 20.84 22.91
C PRO A 110 3.71 21.29 21.91
N GLY A 111 2.44 21.17 22.28
CA GLY A 111 1.28 21.54 21.47
C GLY A 111 0.95 20.56 20.35
N ASN A 112 1.97 20.06 19.65
CA ASN A 112 1.85 19.06 18.58
C ASN A 112 2.74 17.87 18.88
N THR A 113 2.33 16.70 18.40
CA THR A 113 3.10 15.45 18.49
C THR A 113 3.32 14.88 17.10
N THR A 114 4.54 14.42 16.85
CA THR A 114 4.97 13.96 15.52
C THR A 114 5.57 12.57 15.58
N TRP A 115 5.13 11.71 14.66
CA TRP A 115 5.69 10.39 14.41
C TRP A 115 6.32 10.33 13.02
N ALA A 116 7.63 10.10 12.94
CA ALA A 116 8.30 9.73 11.70
C ALA A 116 8.27 8.20 11.53
N PHE A 117 7.64 7.72 10.46
CA PHE A 117 7.61 6.29 10.15
C PHE A 117 9.00 5.82 9.70
N GLY A 118 9.56 4.82 10.38
CA GLY A 118 10.93 4.33 10.13
C GLY A 118 11.06 3.34 8.96
N GLY A 119 9.96 2.86 8.38
CA GLY A 119 9.95 1.98 7.22
C GLY A 119 9.76 2.71 5.90
N GLN A 120 9.72 1.96 4.80
CA GLN A 120 9.49 2.51 3.47
C GLN A 120 8.16 1.97 2.90
N LEU A 121 7.22 2.86 2.60
CA LEU A 121 5.92 2.50 2.01
C LEU A 121 6.01 2.33 0.49
N ASP A 122 5.03 1.71 -0.15
CA ASP A 122 4.97 1.59 -1.61
C ASP A 122 4.78 2.94 -2.28
N ARG A 123 5.26 3.09 -3.53
CA ARG A 123 5.11 4.34 -4.31
C ARG A 123 3.70 4.44 -4.87
N ASP A 124 3.30 5.67 -5.19
CA ASP A 124 1.99 6.02 -5.76
C ASP A 124 0.79 5.33 -5.07
N THR A 125 0.91 5.07 -3.77
CA THR A 125 -0.03 4.24 -3.03
C THR A 125 -0.71 5.08 -1.96
N PRO A 126 -2.06 5.00 -1.83
CA PRO A 126 -2.79 5.64 -0.76
C PRO A 126 -2.62 4.90 0.57
N TYR A 127 -2.46 5.66 1.65
CA TYR A 127 -2.42 5.16 3.03
C TYR A 127 -3.29 6.02 3.94
N ARG A 128 -3.70 5.44 5.07
CA ARG A 128 -4.48 6.13 6.09
C ARG A 128 -3.80 6.04 7.44
N TRP A 129 -3.97 7.09 8.23
CA TRP A 129 -3.49 7.11 9.60
C TRP A 129 -4.47 7.83 10.53
N ARG A 130 -4.32 7.55 11.81
CA ARG A 130 -5.06 8.20 12.91
C ARG A 130 -4.23 8.14 14.19
N ALA A 131 -4.60 8.95 15.17
CA ALA A 131 -3.99 8.90 16.50
C ALA A 131 -5.05 9.01 17.60
N ARG A 132 -4.71 8.58 18.82
CA ARG A 132 -5.52 8.82 20.03
C ARG A 132 -4.63 9.11 21.21
N ALA A 133 -5.13 9.89 22.16
CA ALA A 133 -4.47 10.11 23.44
C ALA A 133 -4.55 8.85 24.31
N THR A 134 -3.51 8.57 25.09
CA THR A 134 -3.45 7.48 26.08
C THR A 134 -2.88 7.99 27.39
N MET A 135 -3.32 7.39 28.50
CA MET A 135 -2.79 7.65 29.84
C MET A 135 -2.94 6.38 30.70
N GLY A 136 -1.83 5.67 30.92
CA GLY A 136 -1.89 4.34 31.53
C GLY A 136 -2.77 3.40 30.69
N SER A 137 -3.78 2.78 31.31
CA SER A 137 -4.75 1.93 30.60
C SER A 137 -5.92 2.72 29.98
N ALA A 138 -6.03 4.03 30.26
CA ALA A 138 -7.11 4.84 29.72
C ALA A 138 -6.79 5.29 28.29
N ILE A 139 -7.78 5.17 27.41
CA ILE A 139 -7.67 5.53 26.00
C ILE A 139 -8.68 6.62 25.64
N GLY A 140 -8.22 7.61 24.88
CA GLY A 140 -9.07 8.66 24.31
C GLY A 140 -9.73 8.23 23.01
N PRO A 141 -10.64 9.06 22.50
CA PRO A 141 -11.21 8.86 21.16
C PRO A 141 -10.10 8.91 20.09
N TRP A 142 -10.27 8.10 19.05
CA TRP A 142 -9.48 8.24 17.83
C TRP A 142 -9.76 9.58 17.15
N SER A 143 -8.73 10.15 16.54
CA SER A 143 -8.88 11.25 15.58
C SER A 143 -9.76 10.83 14.39
N SER A 144 -10.18 11.82 13.59
CA SER A 144 -10.58 11.53 12.22
C SER A 144 -9.44 10.80 11.50
N SER A 145 -9.80 9.90 10.57
CA SER A 145 -8.80 9.25 9.74
C SER A 145 -8.29 10.24 8.70
N ALA A 146 -6.98 10.44 8.67
CA ALA A 146 -6.30 11.20 7.63
C ALA A 146 -5.78 10.26 6.55
N ARG A 147 -5.75 10.75 5.30
CA ARG A 147 -5.32 9.99 4.12
C ARG A 147 -4.30 10.79 3.33
N PHE A 148 -3.33 10.09 2.76
CA PHE A 148 -2.27 10.66 1.94
C PHE A 148 -1.84 9.66 0.86
N PHE A 149 -1.12 10.15 -0.15
CA PHE A 149 -0.44 9.34 -1.14
C PHE A 149 1.06 9.48 -0.98
N THR A 150 1.80 8.40 -1.16
CA THR A 150 3.26 8.46 -1.29
C THR A 150 3.66 9.10 -2.63
N VAL A 151 4.96 9.39 -2.76
CA VAL A 151 5.55 9.89 -4.00
C VAL A 151 5.16 9.07 -5.21
N LYS A 152 4.86 9.73 -6.32
CA LYS A 152 4.56 9.05 -7.59
C LYS A 152 5.68 8.09 -7.95
N GLU A 153 5.30 7.02 -8.62
CA GLU A 153 6.26 6.30 -9.44
C GLU A 153 6.75 7.22 -10.55
N ASN A 154 8.07 7.24 -10.76
CA ASN A 154 8.62 7.95 -11.90
C ASN A 154 8.31 7.10 -13.12
N ARG A 155 7.29 7.48 -13.87
CA ARG A 155 6.82 6.75 -15.04
C ARG A 155 6.48 7.75 -16.13
N THR A 156 7.02 7.54 -17.31
CA THR A 156 6.63 8.38 -18.45
C THR A 156 5.12 8.15 -18.73
N PRO A 157 4.32 9.16 -19.12
CA PRO A 157 2.90 8.96 -19.43
C PRO A 157 2.68 7.99 -20.61
N ASN A 158 1.56 7.27 -20.65
CA ASN A 158 1.19 6.41 -21.78
C ASN A 158 1.06 7.24 -23.07
N PRO A 159 1.55 6.75 -24.22
CA PRO A 159 1.36 7.45 -25.48
C PRO A 159 -0.12 7.44 -25.86
N THR A 160 -0.61 8.54 -26.41
CA THR A 160 -1.97 8.60 -26.98
C THR A 160 -2.08 7.78 -28.26
N SER A 161 -0.99 7.69 -29.03
CA SER A 161 -0.85 6.83 -30.20
C SER A 161 0.64 6.51 -30.46
N GLY A 162 0.91 5.42 -31.18
CA GLY A 162 2.25 5.05 -31.60
C GLY A 162 3.14 4.49 -30.49
N ARG A 163 4.45 4.54 -30.75
CA ARG A 163 5.53 4.00 -29.91
C ARG A 163 6.28 5.14 -29.25
N LEU A 164 6.44 5.10 -27.93
CA LEU A 164 7.38 5.98 -27.23
C LEU A 164 8.81 5.72 -27.73
N PRO A 165 9.69 6.74 -27.78
CA PRO A 165 11.08 6.53 -28.13
C PRO A 165 11.81 5.71 -27.06
N LEU A 166 12.83 4.94 -27.48
CA LEU A 166 13.74 4.25 -26.56
C LEU A 166 14.47 5.31 -25.71
N PRO A 167 14.43 5.25 -24.37
CA PRO A 167 15.11 6.25 -23.57
C PRO A 167 16.64 6.19 -23.71
N GLY A 168 17.25 7.27 -24.22
CA GLY A 168 18.69 7.34 -24.49
C GLY A 168 19.59 7.29 -23.25
N TYR A 169 19.06 7.48 -22.04
CA TYR A 169 19.83 7.39 -20.80
C TYR A 169 20.22 5.95 -20.42
N GLY A 170 19.59 4.94 -21.02
CA GLY A 170 19.75 3.54 -20.60
C GLY A 170 21.19 3.03 -20.73
N ALA A 171 21.89 3.40 -21.80
CA ALA A 171 23.30 3.06 -21.99
C ALA A 171 24.19 3.57 -20.83
N GLY A 172 23.93 4.79 -20.35
CA GLY A 172 24.64 5.36 -19.21
C GLY A 172 24.36 4.62 -17.91
N VAL A 173 23.13 4.13 -17.71
CA VAL A 173 22.76 3.32 -16.54
C VAL A 173 23.50 1.98 -16.54
N VAL A 174 23.52 1.26 -17.68
CA VAL A 174 24.22 -0.03 -17.79
C VAL A 174 25.73 0.15 -17.56
N ALA A 175 26.34 1.16 -18.18
CA ALA A 175 27.76 1.47 -17.98
C ALA A 175 28.07 1.83 -16.52
N GLN A 176 27.22 2.63 -15.87
CA GLN A 176 27.37 2.97 -14.45
C GLN A 176 27.30 1.73 -13.56
N VAL A 177 26.29 0.89 -13.73
CA VAL A 177 26.12 -0.33 -12.91
C VAL A 177 27.31 -1.28 -13.10
N ALA A 178 27.78 -1.48 -14.34
CA ALA A 178 28.97 -2.26 -14.63
C ALA A 178 30.24 -1.70 -14.00
N GLY A 179 30.42 -0.37 -14.02
CA GLY A 179 31.56 0.28 -13.36
C GLY A 179 31.52 0.17 -11.83
N GLN A 180 30.32 0.21 -11.24
CA GLN A 180 30.13 0.09 -9.79
C GLN A 180 30.22 -1.34 -9.28
N ARG A 181 29.74 -2.31 -10.07
CA ARG A 181 29.64 -3.73 -9.72
C ARG A 181 30.20 -4.63 -10.83
N PRO A 182 31.49 -4.50 -11.18
CA PRO A 182 32.11 -5.35 -12.19
C PRO A 182 32.11 -6.83 -11.76
N ASP A 183 32.09 -7.11 -10.45
CA ASP A 183 31.96 -8.45 -9.89
C ASP A 183 30.63 -9.13 -10.29
N LEU A 184 29.52 -8.38 -10.26
CA LEU A 184 28.21 -8.90 -10.65
C LEU A 184 28.15 -9.20 -12.14
N LEU A 185 28.73 -8.32 -12.96
CA LEU A 185 28.81 -8.51 -14.41
C LEU A 185 29.64 -9.75 -14.76
N ALA A 186 30.80 -9.94 -14.11
CA ALA A 186 31.66 -11.09 -14.36
C ALA A 186 30.98 -12.43 -14.04
N ARG A 187 30.11 -12.47 -13.01
CA ARG A 187 29.34 -13.66 -12.61
C ARG A 187 27.89 -13.64 -13.09
N SER A 188 27.60 -12.92 -14.17
CA SER A 188 26.22 -12.75 -14.65
C SER A 188 25.69 -13.97 -15.41
N CYS A 189 26.54 -14.86 -15.93
CA CYS A 189 26.13 -16.01 -16.74
C CYS A 189 25.61 -17.18 -15.88
N GLN A 190 24.32 -17.49 -15.96
CA GLN A 190 23.68 -18.54 -15.18
C GLN A 190 24.13 -19.94 -15.62
N GLU A 191 24.45 -20.13 -16.90
CA GLU A 191 24.96 -21.42 -17.42
C GLU A 191 26.30 -21.83 -16.78
N HIS A 192 27.05 -20.86 -16.27
CA HIS A 192 28.32 -21.06 -15.56
C HIS A 192 28.19 -20.93 -14.04
N GLY A 193 26.97 -21.06 -13.49
CA GLY A 193 26.71 -20.96 -12.05
C GLY A 193 26.64 -19.51 -11.54
N GLY A 194 26.52 -18.53 -12.44
CA GLY A 194 26.33 -17.13 -12.12
C GLY A 194 24.92 -16.78 -11.64
N SER A 195 24.65 -15.48 -11.51
CA SER A 195 23.45 -14.95 -10.85
C SER A 195 22.77 -13.83 -11.65
N TRP A 196 21.50 -13.57 -11.33
CA TRP A 196 20.72 -12.48 -11.92
C TRP A 196 21.07 -11.09 -11.37
N GLU A 197 21.92 -11.01 -10.34
CA GLU A 197 22.13 -9.80 -9.53
C GLU A 197 22.58 -8.59 -10.36
N PHE A 198 23.34 -8.80 -11.44
CA PHE A 198 23.71 -7.72 -12.35
C PHE A 198 22.49 -7.13 -13.08
N LEU A 199 21.74 -7.98 -13.79
CA LEU A 199 20.56 -7.56 -14.54
C LEU A 199 19.49 -7.01 -13.60
N ASP A 200 19.37 -7.60 -12.41
CA ASP A 200 18.50 -7.15 -11.34
C ASP A 200 18.81 -5.71 -10.92
N LEU A 201 20.09 -5.39 -10.70
CA LEU A 201 20.54 -4.05 -10.36
C LEU A 201 20.37 -3.05 -11.53
N VAL A 202 20.57 -3.50 -12.78
CA VAL A 202 20.29 -2.68 -13.97
C VAL A 202 18.81 -2.30 -14.03
N VAL A 203 17.90 -3.27 -13.92
CA VAL A 203 16.45 -3.03 -13.97
C VAL A 203 16.01 -2.13 -12.81
N ASP A 204 16.49 -2.37 -11.59
CA ASP A 204 16.16 -1.53 -10.43
C ASP A 204 16.63 -0.08 -10.63
N THR A 205 17.83 0.11 -11.16
CA THR A 205 18.40 1.44 -11.43
C THR A 205 17.67 2.16 -12.56
N LEU A 206 17.28 1.44 -13.61
CA LEU A 206 16.45 1.97 -14.70
C LEU A 206 15.06 2.40 -14.18
N ARG A 207 14.45 1.62 -13.28
CA ARG A 207 13.14 1.91 -12.67
C ARG A 207 13.14 3.11 -11.72
N LEU A 208 14.30 3.56 -11.23
CA LEU A 208 14.40 4.86 -10.54
C LEU A 208 14.03 6.02 -11.48
N ARG A 209 14.19 5.83 -12.80
CA ARG A 209 13.90 6.83 -13.83
C ARG A 209 12.58 6.60 -14.55
N ASP A 210 12.23 5.35 -14.85
CA ASP A 210 10.97 5.03 -15.52
C ASP A 210 10.51 3.62 -15.14
N THR A 211 9.33 3.46 -14.53
CA THR A 211 8.84 2.13 -14.13
C THR A 211 8.45 1.23 -15.31
N ARG A 212 8.51 1.73 -16.56
CA ARG A 212 8.33 0.94 -17.80
C ARG A 212 9.38 -0.11 -18.05
N TRP A 213 10.52 -0.02 -17.39
CA TRP A 213 11.59 -1.00 -17.52
C TRP A 213 11.22 -2.32 -16.83
N GLY A 214 11.57 -3.43 -17.43
CA GLY A 214 11.40 -4.77 -16.88
C GLY A 214 12.29 -5.79 -17.57
N TYR A 215 12.04 -7.05 -17.31
CA TYR A 215 12.78 -8.15 -17.95
C TYR A 215 12.12 -8.50 -19.28
N ASN A 216 12.93 -9.02 -20.20
CA ASN A 216 12.43 -9.52 -21.48
C ASN A 216 12.19 -11.04 -21.42
N GLY A 217 10.95 -11.49 -21.52
CA GLY A 217 10.60 -12.87 -21.81
C GLY A 217 10.96 -13.23 -23.25
N LYS A 218 11.87 -14.19 -23.43
CA LYS A 218 12.34 -14.63 -24.74
C LYS A 218 11.19 -15.29 -25.51
N ARG A 219 11.10 -15.00 -26.81
CA ARG A 219 10.10 -15.60 -27.72
C ARG A 219 8.66 -15.44 -27.20
N GLY A 220 8.41 -14.31 -26.53
CA GLY A 220 7.12 -14.00 -25.94
C GLY A 220 6.75 -14.79 -24.69
N ASN A 221 7.68 -15.54 -24.08
CA ASN A 221 7.43 -16.35 -22.88
C ASN A 221 7.94 -15.66 -21.60
N SER A 222 7.03 -15.15 -20.77
CA SER A 222 7.38 -14.50 -19.49
C SER A 222 8.04 -15.44 -18.47
N ASN A 223 7.91 -16.76 -18.65
CA ASN A 223 8.55 -17.77 -17.79
C ASN A 223 9.96 -18.16 -18.27
N ASP A 224 10.42 -17.61 -19.40
CA ASP A 224 11.78 -17.79 -19.94
C ASP A 224 12.43 -16.41 -20.14
N PRO A 225 12.74 -15.68 -19.05
CA PRO A 225 13.35 -14.36 -19.14
C PRO A 225 14.78 -14.43 -19.70
N SER A 226 15.15 -13.43 -20.49
CA SER A 226 16.52 -13.21 -20.95
C SER A 226 17.42 -12.81 -19.79
N GLN A 227 18.65 -13.30 -19.81
CA GLN A 227 19.65 -13.09 -18.76
C GLN A 227 20.51 -11.83 -19.00
N ASP A 228 20.42 -11.28 -20.21
CA ASP A 228 21.23 -10.21 -20.78
C ASP A 228 20.37 -9.08 -21.39
N ILE A 229 19.07 -9.29 -21.58
CA ILE A 229 18.16 -8.34 -22.25
C ILE A 229 17.12 -7.78 -21.26
N VAL A 230 16.94 -6.46 -21.31
CA VAL A 230 15.84 -5.75 -20.64
C VAL A 230 14.77 -5.31 -21.64
N SER A 231 13.56 -5.06 -21.13
CA SER A 231 12.43 -4.54 -21.91
C SER A 231 11.98 -3.17 -21.44
N TYR A 232 11.60 -2.30 -22.38
CA TYR A 232 10.86 -1.06 -22.10
C TYR A 232 9.48 -1.12 -22.74
N ASN A 233 8.41 -1.08 -21.96
CA ASN A 233 7.06 -0.98 -22.51
C ASN A 233 6.88 0.40 -23.18
N TYR A 234 6.87 0.42 -24.51
CA TYR A 234 6.71 1.66 -25.28
C TYR A 234 5.26 2.02 -25.55
N GLY A 235 4.32 1.12 -25.22
CA GLY A 235 2.91 1.25 -25.52
C GLY A 235 2.08 1.77 -24.35
N SER A 236 0.76 1.73 -24.54
CA SER A 236 -0.23 2.14 -23.54
C SER A 236 -0.80 0.98 -22.71
N GLN A 237 -0.45 -0.25 -23.05
CA GLN A 237 -0.91 -1.45 -22.34
C GLN A 237 -0.25 -1.57 -20.95
N PRO A 238 -0.88 -2.31 -20.01
CA PRO A 238 -0.21 -2.70 -18.77
C PRO A 238 1.16 -3.32 -19.04
N ASP A 239 2.12 -3.09 -18.14
CA ASP A 239 3.48 -3.58 -18.32
C ASP A 239 3.52 -5.12 -18.33
N GLU A 240 2.98 -5.77 -17.29
CA GLU A 240 3.02 -7.23 -17.18
C GLU A 240 2.38 -7.93 -18.38
N GLY A 241 3.20 -8.72 -19.09
CA GLY A 241 2.76 -9.52 -20.22
C GLY A 241 2.59 -8.77 -21.54
N THR A 242 2.84 -7.45 -21.63
CA THR A 242 2.76 -6.76 -22.93
C THR A 242 3.86 -7.20 -23.88
N ILE A 243 3.55 -7.24 -25.18
CA ILE A 243 4.52 -7.48 -26.27
C ILE A 243 4.99 -6.18 -26.92
N ASN A 244 4.43 -5.03 -26.51
CA ASN A 244 4.81 -3.71 -27.00
C ASN A 244 6.07 -3.22 -26.30
N VAL A 245 7.19 -3.90 -26.55
CA VAL A 245 8.46 -3.68 -25.85
C VAL A 245 9.61 -3.33 -26.78
N TYR A 246 10.48 -2.43 -26.35
CA TYR A 246 11.86 -2.48 -26.82
C TYR A 246 12.53 -3.71 -26.22
N ILE A 247 13.45 -4.31 -26.98
CA ILE A 247 14.24 -5.48 -26.58
C ILE A 247 15.68 -5.02 -26.63
N VAL A 248 16.29 -4.78 -25.47
CA VAL A 248 17.61 -4.14 -25.40
C VAL A 248 18.60 -5.06 -24.73
N ASP A 249 19.62 -5.47 -25.48
CA ASP A 249 20.76 -6.21 -24.95
C ASP A 249 21.65 -5.28 -24.12
N THR A 250 21.93 -5.71 -22.89
CA THR A 250 22.72 -4.98 -21.89
C THR A 250 24.05 -5.66 -21.56
N ILE A 251 24.27 -6.90 -22.03
CA ILE A 251 25.51 -7.65 -21.79
C ILE A 251 25.99 -8.29 -23.08
N LEU A 252 27.00 -7.70 -23.70
CA LEU A 252 27.67 -8.31 -24.84
C LEU A 252 28.54 -9.47 -24.36
N GLY A 253 28.46 -10.62 -25.04
CA GLY A 253 29.29 -11.79 -24.73
C GLY A 253 28.99 -12.42 -23.37
N HIS A 254 27.73 -12.38 -22.93
CA HIS A 254 27.25 -12.73 -21.57
C HIS A 254 27.88 -13.98 -20.94
N CYS A 255 27.91 -15.13 -21.63
CA CYS A 255 28.50 -16.37 -21.13
C CYS A 255 29.95 -16.64 -21.60
N GLY A 256 30.61 -15.65 -22.19
CA GLY A 256 32.02 -15.71 -22.57
C GLY A 256 32.84 -14.66 -21.81
N SER A 257 32.99 -13.49 -22.43
CA SER A 257 33.62 -12.32 -21.83
C SER A 257 32.58 -11.21 -21.70
N PRO A 258 31.81 -11.18 -20.60
CA PRO A 258 30.71 -10.25 -20.45
C PRO A 258 31.22 -8.81 -20.38
N SER A 259 30.58 -7.93 -21.15
CA SER A 259 30.85 -6.49 -21.16
C SER A 259 29.56 -5.69 -21.24
N PRO A 260 29.46 -4.50 -20.63
CA PRO A 260 28.25 -3.70 -20.71
C PRO A 260 27.98 -3.26 -22.14
N THR A 261 26.74 -3.38 -22.59
CA THR A 261 26.33 -2.90 -23.92
C THR A 261 24.95 -2.25 -23.89
N TRP A 262 24.53 -1.68 -25.01
CA TRP A 262 23.20 -1.13 -25.21
C TRP A 262 22.78 -1.28 -26.67
N ILE A 263 22.32 -2.47 -27.03
CA ILE A 263 21.98 -2.80 -28.42
C ILE A 263 20.47 -3.01 -28.51
N ASP A 264 19.80 -2.17 -29.30
CA ASP A 264 18.38 -2.34 -29.60
C ASP A 264 18.20 -3.52 -30.58
N GLN A 265 17.70 -4.63 -30.06
CA GLN A 265 17.42 -5.86 -30.77
C GLN A 265 15.95 -5.94 -31.22
N THR A 266 15.13 -4.89 -31.04
CA THR A 266 13.68 -4.96 -31.30
C THR A 266 13.38 -5.43 -32.72
N ASP A 267 13.90 -4.73 -33.73
CA ASP A 267 13.56 -5.00 -35.12
C ASP A 267 14.20 -6.30 -35.62
N LEU A 268 15.42 -6.61 -35.17
CA LEU A 268 16.09 -7.89 -35.46
C LEU A 268 15.27 -9.07 -34.92
N THR A 269 14.75 -8.94 -33.70
CA THR A 269 13.90 -9.96 -33.07
C THR A 269 12.62 -10.15 -33.87
N ILE A 270 11.92 -9.07 -34.21
CA ILE A 270 10.68 -9.11 -35.01
C ILE A 270 10.93 -9.73 -36.39
N ASN A 271 11.99 -9.30 -37.08
CA ASN A 271 12.33 -9.78 -38.43
C ASN A 271 12.74 -11.26 -38.43
N SER A 272 13.23 -11.78 -37.30
CA SER A 272 13.49 -13.21 -37.12
C SER A 272 12.22 -14.05 -36.85
N GLY A 273 11.04 -13.42 -36.83
CA GLY A 273 9.76 -14.09 -36.61
C GLY A 273 9.45 -14.35 -35.13
N THR A 274 10.09 -13.62 -34.21
CA THR A 274 9.87 -13.76 -32.77
C THR A 274 9.60 -12.43 -32.09
N ILE A 275 9.25 -12.46 -30.81
CA ILE A 275 8.86 -11.29 -30.02
C ILE A 275 9.48 -11.31 -28.63
N GLY A 276 9.54 -10.14 -28.00
CA GLY A 276 9.75 -10.00 -26.57
C GLY A 276 8.41 -9.93 -25.83
N ARG A 277 8.43 -10.25 -24.54
CA ARG A 277 7.29 -10.00 -23.65
C ARG A 277 7.81 -9.41 -22.34
N TRP A 278 7.25 -8.29 -21.92
CA TRP A 278 7.62 -7.70 -20.64
C TRP A 278 7.21 -8.65 -19.51
N THR A 279 8.09 -8.84 -18.54
CA THR A 279 7.80 -9.56 -17.30
C THR A 279 8.46 -8.86 -16.13
N SER A 280 7.79 -8.86 -14.98
CA SER A 280 8.39 -8.47 -13.71
C SER A 280 9.36 -9.54 -13.20
N ARG A 281 9.30 -10.77 -13.71
CA ARG A 281 10.03 -11.94 -13.17
C ARG A 281 9.70 -12.18 -11.69
N GLY A 282 8.49 -11.82 -11.27
CA GLY A 282 8.08 -11.81 -9.85
C GLY A 282 8.66 -10.63 -9.06
N ARG A 283 9.36 -9.69 -9.72
CA ARG A 283 9.90 -8.44 -9.16
C ARG A 283 8.99 -7.26 -9.55
N PHE A 284 7.83 -7.23 -8.89
CA PHE A 284 6.76 -6.21 -8.70
C PHE A 284 6.30 -5.30 -9.87
N PRO A 285 4.98 -5.05 -9.94
CA PRO A 285 4.38 -3.86 -9.33
C PRO A 285 3.38 -4.20 -8.20
N GLY A 286 3.60 -3.65 -7.00
CA GLY A 286 2.60 -3.63 -5.92
C GLY A 286 2.63 -4.74 -4.85
N SER A 287 3.76 -5.37 -4.53
CA SER A 287 3.81 -6.22 -3.33
C SER A 287 5.06 -6.04 -2.48
N SER A 288 4.81 -5.93 -1.18
CA SER A 288 5.74 -6.14 -0.08
C SER A 288 6.56 -7.41 -0.29
N GLY A 289 7.88 -7.27 -0.35
CA GLY A 289 8.75 -8.45 -0.47
C GLY A 289 10.20 -8.10 -0.76
N ILE A 290 10.85 -7.46 0.22
CA ILE A 290 12.23 -7.77 0.55
C ILE A 290 12.23 -7.94 2.07
N GLN A 291 12.43 -9.18 2.53
CA GLN A 291 12.91 -9.47 3.87
C GLN A 291 14.36 -9.00 4.00
#